data_AF-A0A521L304-F1
#
_entry.id   AF-A0A521L304-F1
#
_cell.length_a   1.000
_cell.length_b   1.000
_cell.length_c   1.000
_cell.angle_alpha   90.00
_cell.angle_beta   90.00
_cell.angle_gamma   90.00
#
_symmetry.space_group_name_H-M   'P 1'
#
loop_
_entity.id
_entity.type
_entity.pdbx_description
1 polymer ?
#
loop_
_entity_poly.entity_id
_entity_poly.type
_entity_poly.pdbx_seq_one_letter_code
_entity_poly.pdbx_strand_id
1 'polypeptide(L)'
;LFRSMLGLFIALYPSFMRYMGGTFKTMMPIYAFVFLGETILLVLYYYSWDRMATPALKWGHAAIGVVANGLGAALLLLANAWSAFMMAPSGVDGQGRYLGNMWHLLHSALWNPLNVHRFLADLMSGGAVVIAYASYRFLTSKSDEERAYYDWVGYIFLFVTVCALLPMPFAGYWLMRSVYAFRQSMGVTMMGGLLTWLFVVQALLVGVLFLGINYYLWQSMGRIRGGERYQGHLKYLVVALTICLFVWLTPHTIMMAPGEGKAMGGAQHPVIGNYGVMSAKNGAINVMICLTALSYIFYRRANRTLTVSWTRGGNIVLAVLFTAGILNVVWLAVYGFYLPASIRVGLASPQALTTFTVLFVGLLINRAMMQGAKVHGPIEWGKISVRGMMALFGLAATFTWVMGLMGFIRSSGRLSWHVTELMPDLSPWAFTPSLGFAAKMVTLNMMVFWLTVLLLFWISSRDREAISLPVHTSDEGAGVLPPASREVQPS
;
A
#
# COMPACT_ATOMS: atom_id res chain seq x y z
N LEU A 1 -24.92 -7.54 1.15
CA LEU A 1 -23.76 -8.32 0.65
C LEU A 1 -23.22 -9.34 1.65
N PHE A 2 -22.78 -8.95 2.86
CA PHE A 2 -22.11 -9.86 3.80
C PHE A 2 -22.93 -11.10 4.21
N ARG A 3 -24.22 -10.92 4.54
CA ARG A 3 -25.13 -12.05 4.85
C ARG A 3 -25.33 -12.99 3.66
N SER A 4 -25.39 -12.45 2.44
CA SER A 4 -25.54 -13.23 1.21
C SER A 4 -24.27 -14.04 0.90
N MET A 5 -23.08 -13.47 1.09
CA MET A 5 -21.81 -14.18 0.89
C MET A 5 -21.58 -15.27 1.94
N LEU A 6 -21.86 -14.99 3.22
CA LEU A 6 -21.76 -16.00 4.28
C LEU A 6 -22.74 -17.16 4.03
N GLY A 7 -23.99 -16.86 3.64
CA GLY A 7 -24.97 -17.87 3.26
C GLY A 7 -24.51 -18.73 2.09
N LEU A 8 -23.92 -18.12 1.06
CA LEU A 8 -23.32 -18.85 -0.07
C LEU A 8 -22.16 -19.75 0.37
N PHE A 9 -21.26 -19.29 1.24
CA PHE A 9 -20.17 -20.14 1.74
C PHE A 9 -20.66 -21.32 2.58
N ILE A 10 -21.69 -21.13 3.40
CA ILE A 10 -22.31 -22.22 4.17
C ILE A 10 -22.97 -23.23 3.23
N ALA A 11 -23.65 -22.75 2.18
CA ALA A 11 -24.33 -23.61 1.22
C ALA A 11 -23.34 -24.37 0.31
N LEU A 12 -22.30 -23.71 -0.18
CA LEU A 12 -21.34 -24.27 -1.15
C LEU A 12 -20.22 -25.08 -0.49
N TYR A 13 -19.84 -24.75 0.75
CA TYR A 13 -18.73 -25.39 1.47
C TYR A 13 -19.15 -25.84 2.89
N PRO A 14 -20.21 -26.66 3.04
CA PRO A 14 -20.78 -26.98 4.35
C PRO A 14 -19.79 -27.72 5.27
N SER A 15 -19.01 -28.66 4.73
CA SER A 15 -18.03 -29.43 5.52
C SER A 15 -16.89 -28.54 6.03
N PHE A 16 -16.37 -27.67 5.16
CA PHE A 16 -15.34 -26.70 5.51
C PHE A 16 -15.85 -25.71 6.58
N MET A 17 -17.04 -25.15 6.37
CA MET A 17 -17.65 -24.21 7.33
C MET A 17 -17.92 -24.87 8.69
N ARG A 18 -18.34 -26.14 8.70
CA ARG A 18 -18.52 -26.91 9.94
C ARG A 18 -17.18 -27.09 10.67
N TYR A 19 -16.12 -27.45 9.95
CA TYR A 19 -14.80 -27.61 10.54
C TYR A 19 -14.25 -26.28 11.08
N MET A 20 -14.15 -25.24 10.24
CA MET A 20 -13.62 -23.94 10.64
C MET A 20 -14.45 -23.30 11.75
N GLY A 21 -15.78 -23.33 11.64
CA GLY A 21 -16.68 -22.82 12.66
C GLY A 21 -16.61 -23.59 13.98
N GLY A 22 -16.40 -24.91 13.93
CA GLY A 22 -16.17 -25.75 15.12
C GLY A 22 -14.84 -25.43 15.79
N THR A 23 -13.75 -25.41 15.03
CA THR A 23 -12.39 -25.15 15.53
C THR A 23 -12.26 -23.75 16.13
N PHE A 24 -12.85 -22.73 15.50
CA PHE A 24 -12.80 -21.35 15.97
C PHE A 24 -14.03 -20.92 16.80
N LYS A 25 -14.87 -21.86 17.26
CA LYS A 25 -16.13 -21.57 17.95
C LYS A 25 -15.95 -20.60 19.12
N THR A 26 -14.91 -20.82 19.93
CA THR A 26 -14.60 -19.99 21.11
C THR A 26 -14.22 -18.55 20.76
N MET A 27 -13.75 -18.30 19.52
CA MET A 27 -13.40 -16.96 19.04
C MET A 27 -14.63 -16.16 18.57
N MET A 28 -15.70 -16.84 18.14
CA MET A 28 -16.85 -16.17 17.51
C MET A 28 -17.51 -15.09 18.39
N PRO A 29 -17.70 -15.29 19.72
CA PRO A 29 -18.21 -14.24 20.59
C PRO A 29 -17.29 -13.01 20.66
N ILE A 30 -15.97 -13.22 20.70
CA ILE A 30 -14.97 -12.14 20.71
C ILE A 30 -15.06 -11.36 19.40
N TYR A 31 -15.08 -12.07 18.26
CA TYR A 31 -15.23 -11.46 16.95
C TYR A 31 -16.51 -10.62 16.86
N ALA A 32 -17.64 -11.16 17.30
CA ALA A 32 -18.93 -10.47 17.32
C ALA A 32 -18.92 -9.22 18.22
N PHE A 33 -18.30 -9.31 19.40
CA PHE A 33 -18.15 -8.19 20.32
C PHE A 33 -17.32 -7.05 19.71
N VAL A 34 -16.16 -7.37 19.13
CA VAL A 34 -15.30 -6.37 18.49
C VAL A 34 -16.01 -5.74 17.28
N PHE A 35 -16.72 -6.54 16.49
CA PHE A 35 -17.48 -6.07 15.32
C PHE A 35 -18.61 -5.11 15.71
N LEU A 36 -19.40 -5.48 16.73
CA LEU A 36 -20.46 -4.63 17.23
C LEU A 36 -19.91 -3.37 17.89
N GLY A 37 -18.84 -3.51 18.68
CA GLY A 37 -18.14 -2.39 19.31
C GLY A 37 -17.61 -1.39 18.28
N GLU A 38 -16.96 -1.85 17.22
CA GLU A 38 -16.53 -1.01 16.10
C GLU A 38 -17.71 -0.28 15.47
N THR A 39 -18.80 -1.00 15.17
CA THR A 39 -20.00 -0.42 14.58
C THR A 39 -20.60 0.67 15.47
N ILE A 40 -20.74 0.41 16.76
CA ILE A 40 -21.25 1.40 17.73
C ILE A 40 -20.35 2.62 17.79
N LEU A 41 -19.03 2.44 17.83
CA LEU A 41 -18.09 3.55 17.85
C LEU A 41 -18.11 4.36 16.55
N LEU A 42 -18.28 3.72 15.39
CA LEU A 42 -18.43 4.40 14.11
C LEU A 42 -19.73 5.23 14.05
N VAL A 43 -20.84 4.67 14.51
CA VAL A 43 -22.12 5.38 14.63
C VAL A 43 -21.97 6.57 15.58
N LEU A 44 -21.36 6.35 16.75
CA LEU A 44 -21.10 7.41 17.71
C LEU A 44 -20.20 8.49 17.11
N TYR A 45 -19.10 8.12 16.45
CA TYR A 45 -18.19 9.05 15.79
C TYR A 45 -18.91 9.91 14.76
N TYR A 46 -19.79 9.32 13.95
CA TYR A 46 -20.55 10.05 12.93
C TYR A 46 -21.56 11.03 13.57
N TYR A 47 -22.43 10.56 14.45
CA TYR A 47 -23.54 11.37 14.99
C TYR A 47 -23.15 12.31 16.14
N SER A 48 -21.94 12.19 16.68
CA SER A 48 -21.43 13.10 17.71
C SER A 48 -20.62 14.27 17.16
N TRP A 49 -20.39 14.35 15.83
CA TRP A 49 -19.54 15.38 15.22
C TRP A 49 -19.86 16.80 15.67
N ASP A 50 -21.13 17.20 15.55
CA ASP A 50 -21.61 18.55 15.92
C ASP A 50 -21.80 18.69 17.43
N ARG A 51 -22.20 17.62 18.12
CA ARG A 51 -22.39 17.61 19.59
C ARG A 51 -21.07 17.76 20.35
N MET A 52 -19.96 17.32 19.76
CA MET A 52 -18.61 17.42 20.29
C MET A 52 -17.81 18.53 19.59
N ALA A 53 -18.44 19.67 19.31
CA ALA A 53 -17.81 20.78 18.59
C ALA A 53 -16.82 21.60 19.43
N THR A 54 -16.93 21.59 20.76
CA THR A 54 -16.03 22.39 21.61
C THR A 54 -14.60 21.83 21.58
N PRO A 55 -13.55 22.67 21.74
CA PRO A 55 -12.16 22.24 21.60
C PRO A 55 -11.76 21.04 22.47
N ALA A 56 -12.25 20.99 23.72
CA ALA A 56 -11.99 19.86 24.62
C ALA A 56 -12.69 18.58 24.16
N LEU A 57 -13.95 18.68 23.71
CA LEU A 57 -14.72 17.53 23.25
C LEU A 57 -14.23 17.00 21.90
N LYS A 58 -13.59 17.82 21.07
CA LYS A 58 -12.95 17.34 19.82
C LYS A 58 -11.84 16.33 20.07
N TRP A 59 -11.11 16.42 21.18
CA TRP A 59 -10.17 15.35 21.58
C TRP A 59 -10.88 14.05 21.94
N GLY A 60 -12.03 14.14 22.62
CA GLY A 60 -12.88 12.97 22.87
C GLY A 60 -13.41 12.35 21.59
N HIS A 61 -13.86 13.17 20.64
CA HIS A 61 -14.29 12.73 19.30
C HIS A 61 -13.16 12.03 18.54
N ALA A 62 -11.96 12.61 18.53
CA ALA A 62 -10.78 11.99 17.94
C ALA A 62 -10.43 10.66 18.62
N ALA A 63 -10.53 10.58 19.96
CA ALA A 63 -10.28 9.34 20.70
C ALA A 63 -11.28 8.24 20.31
N ILE A 64 -12.57 8.54 20.11
CA ILE A 64 -13.56 7.59 19.60
C ILE A 64 -13.09 7.03 18.24
N GLY A 65 -12.62 7.90 17.34
CA GLY A 65 -12.07 7.49 16.05
C GLY A 65 -10.84 6.58 16.18
N VAL A 66 -9.92 6.88 17.10
CA VAL A 66 -8.74 6.04 17.37
C VAL A 66 -9.14 4.66 17.90
N VAL A 67 -10.08 4.60 18.86
CA VAL A 67 -10.57 3.34 19.41
C VAL A 67 -11.31 2.52 18.34
N ALA A 68 -12.13 3.17 17.50
CA ALA A 68 -12.80 2.50 16.38
C ALA A 68 -11.79 1.86 15.42
N ASN A 69 -10.72 2.58 15.04
CA ASN A 69 -9.63 2.01 14.23
C ASN A 69 -8.89 0.87 14.95
N GLY A 70 -8.71 0.97 16.27
CA GLY A 70 -8.15 -0.11 17.09
C GLY A 70 -8.99 -1.39 17.07
N LEU A 71 -10.33 -1.26 17.16
CA LEU A 71 -11.24 -2.41 17.01
C LEU A 71 -11.24 -2.95 15.58
N GLY A 72 -11.19 -2.09 14.56
CA GLY A 72 -11.03 -2.50 13.16
C GLY A 72 -9.74 -3.29 12.93
N ALA A 73 -8.62 -2.87 13.52
CA ALA A 73 -7.36 -3.62 13.50
C ALA A 73 -7.48 -4.97 14.23
N ALA A 74 -8.16 -5.01 15.38
CA ALA A 74 -8.43 -6.26 16.09
C ALA A 74 -9.28 -7.22 15.25
N LEU A 75 -10.30 -6.73 14.54
CA LEU A 75 -11.09 -7.55 13.59
C LEU A 75 -10.25 -8.11 12.47
N LEU A 76 -9.35 -7.29 11.90
CA LEU A 76 -8.40 -7.74 10.90
C LEU A 76 -7.54 -8.89 11.45
N LEU A 77 -6.98 -8.75 12.65
CA LEU A 77 -6.15 -9.77 13.29
C LEU A 77 -6.93 -11.09 13.49
N LEU A 78 -8.17 -11.01 13.96
CA LEU A 78 -9.03 -12.18 14.16
C LEU A 78 -9.40 -12.84 12.81
N ALA A 79 -9.75 -12.06 11.80
CA ALA A 79 -10.05 -12.58 10.45
C ALA A 79 -8.80 -13.19 9.78
N ASN A 80 -7.62 -12.63 10.04
CA ASN A 80 -6.36 -13.15 9.54
C ASN A 80 -5.97 -14.46 10.20
N ALA A 81 -6.39 -14.73 11.44
CA ALA A 81 -6.16 -16.03 12.07
C ALA A 81 -6.79 -17.17 11.24
N TRP A 82 -7.99 -16.97 10.68
CA TRP A 82 -8.62 -17.96 9.81
C TRP A 82 -7.82 -18.17 8.53
N SER A 83 -7.48 -17.09 7.83
CA SER A 83 -6.72 -17.20 6.58
C SER A 83 -5.31 -17.76 6.80
N ALA A 84 -4.66 -17.45 7.93
CA ALA A 84 -3.34 -17.94 8.28
C ALA A 84 -3.40 -19.41 8.68
N PHE A 85 -4.41 -19.84 9.45
CA PHE A 85 -4.65 -21.22 9.81
C PHE A 85 -4.92 -22.11 8.60
N MET A 86 -5.68 -21.62 7.61
CA MET A 86 -5.92 -22.37 6.37
C MET A 86 -4.61 -22.72 5.64
N MET A 87 -3.60 -21.84 5.69
CA MET A 87 -2.30 -22.06 5.03
C MET A 87 -1.29 -22.77 5.92
N ALA A 88 -1.26 -22.42 7.20
CA ALA A 88 -0.35 -22.96 8.19
C ALA A 88 -1.16 -23.31 9.43
N PRO A 89 -1.82 -24.47 9.47
CA PRO A 89 -2.61 -24.86 10.63
C PRO A 89 -1.71 -25.09 11.85
N SER A 90 -2.23 -24.70 13.02
CA SER A 90 -1.55 -24.81 14.31
C SER A 90 -2.59 -24.99 15.41
N GLY A 91 -2.22 -25.56 16.56
CA GLY A 91 -3.17 -25.80 17.66
C GLY A 91 -4.15 -26.95 17.42
N VAL A 92 -3.87 -27.81 16.45
CA VAL A 92 -4.63 -29.03 16.12
C VAL A 92 -3.70 -30.24 16.04
N ASP A 93 -4.22 -31.45 16.27
CA ASP A 93 -3.48 -32.70 16.05
C ASP A 93 -3.33 -33.04 14.55
N GLY A 94 -2.63 -34.14 14.24
CA GLY A 94 -2.45 -34.60 12.86
C GLY A 94 -3.74 -35.07 12.15
N GLN A 95 -4.86 -35.12 12.86
CA GLN A 95 -6.20 -35.39 12.32
C GLN A 95 -7.06 -34.12 12.28
N GLY A 96 -6.49 -32.94 12.59
CA GLY A 96 -7.17 -31.66 12.62
C GLY A 96 -8.02 -31.41 13.87
N ARG A 97 -7.92 -32.24 14.92
CA ARG A 97 -8.69 -32.04 16.15
C ARG A 97 -8.08 -30.94 16.98
N TYR A 98 -8.92 -30.01 17.45
CA TYR A 98 -8.49 -28.90 18.29
C TYR A 98 -7.91 -29.35 19.63
N LEU A 99 -6.73 -28.84 19.97
CA LEU A 99 -5.97 -29.21 21.18
C LEU A 99 -6.35 -28.42 22.45
N GLY A 100 -7.37 -27.57 22.39
CA GLY A 100 -7.90 -26.87 23.56
C GLY A 100 -7.29 -25.50 23.88
N ASN A 101 -6.21 -25.08 23.22
CA ASN A 101 -5.63 -23.75 23.41
C ASN A 101 -5.86 -22.83 22.19
N MET A 102 -6.70 -21.82 22.37
CA MET A 102 -7.11 -20.91 21.30
C MET A 102 -5.95 -20.02 20.84
N TRP A 103 -5.02 -19.70 21.74
CA TRP A 103 -3.83 -18.92 21.37
C TRP A 103 -3.03 -19.62 20.28
N HIS A 104 -2.91 -20.96 20.35
CA HIS A 104 -2.20 -21.75 19.34
C HIS A 104 -2.94 -21.82 18.00
N LEU A 105 -4.27 -21.67 17.98
CA LEU A 105 -5.03 -21.51 16.73
C LEU A 105 -4.77 -20.14 16.08
N LEU A 106 -4.69 -19.09 16.91
CA LEU A 106 -4.46 -17.72 16.43
C LEU A 106 -3.02 -17.53 15.94
N HIS A 107 -2.04 -17.95 16.75
CA HIS A 107 -0.61 -17.72 16.52
C HIS A 107 0.03 -18.77 15.62
N SER A 108 -0.52 -18.93 14.42
CA SER A 108 0.16 -19.76 13.43
C SER A 108 1.43 -19.10 12.90
N ALA A 109 2.27 -19.89 12.23
CA ALA A 109 3.54 -19.43 11.66
C ALA A 109 3.38 -18.22 10.71
N LEU A 110 2.20 -18.04 10.11
CA LEU A 110 1.91 -16.99 9.14
C LEU A 110 1.08 -15.84 9.72
N TRP A 111 0.58 -15.93 10.96
CA TRP A 111 -0.38 -14.96 11.49
C TRP A 111 0.19 -13.55 11.57
N ASN A 112 1.30 -13.36 12.30
CA ASN A 112 1.94 -12.04 12.45
C ASN A 112 2.44 -11.45 11.12
N PRO A 113 3.18 -12.20 10.27
CA PRO A 113 3.58 -11.70 8.96
C PRO A 113 2.39 -11.30 8.09
N LEU A 114 1.30 -12.08 8.11
CA LEU A 114 0.08 -11.78 7.36
C LEU A 114 -0.63 -10.54 7.91
N ASN A 115 -0.69 -10.39 9.24
CA ASN A 115 -1.27 -9.22 9.90
C ASN A 115 -0.56 -7.93 9.48
N VAL A 116 0.77 -7.91 9.55
CA VAL A 116 1.53 -6.71 9.17
C VAL A 116 1.36 -6.39 7.69
N HIS A 117 1.42 -7.41 6.81
CA HIS A 117 1.21 -7.20 5.39
C HIS A 117 -0.20 -6.67 5.07
N ARG A 118 -1.23 -7.29 5.65
CA ARG A 118 -2.63 -6.91 5.38
C ARG A 118 -3.03 -5.60 6.03
N PHE A 119 -2.49 -5.26 7.21
CA PHE A 119 -2.75 -3.96 7.82
C PHE A 119 -2.28 -2.81 6.92
N LEU A 120 -1.07 -2.93 6.36
CA LEU A 120 -0.57 -1.96 5.38
C LEU A 120 -1.42 -1.97 4.10
N ALA A 121 -1.85 -3.14 3.64
CA ALA A 121 -2.71 -3.27 2.45
C ALA A 121 -4.10 -2.65 2.65
N ASP A 122 -4.68 -2.77 3.85
CA ASP A 122 -6.00 -2.21 4.16
C ASP A 122 -5.93 -0.67 4.26
N LEU A 123 -4.85 -0.11 4.83
CA LEU A 123 -4.59 1.33 4.79
C LEU A 123 -4.49 1.85 3.36
N MET A 124 -3.75 1.15 2.50
CA MET A 124 -3.67 1.49 1.07
C MET A 124 -5.02 1.32 0.35
N SER A 125 -5.82 0.31 0.71
CA SER A 125 -7.14 0.06 0.14
C SER A 125 -8.10 1.21 0.46
N GLY A 126 -8.16 1.63 1.73
CA GLY A 126 -8.95 2.78 2.15
C GLY A 126 -8.50 4.05 1.45
N GLY A 127 -7.18 4.27 1.35
CA GLY A 127 -6.59 5.37 0.60
C GLY A 127 -6.99 5.37 -0.88
N ALA A 128 -6.88 4.22 -1.55
CA ALA A 128 -7.22 4.06 -2.96
C ALA A 128 -8.68 4.41 -3.26
N VAL A 129 -9.64 4.00 -2.40
CA VAL A 129 -11.06 4.32 -2.60
C VAL A 129 -11.31 5.83 -2.52
N VAL A 130 -10.74 6.50 -1.52
CA VAL A 130 -10.90 7.96 -1.36
C VAL A 130 -10.19 8.71 -2.48
N ILE A 131 -9.01 8.25 -2.89
CA ILE A 131 -8.29 8.76 -4.06
C ILE A 131 -9.16 8.66 -5.31
N ALA A 132 -9.76 7.50 -5.58
CA ALA A 132 -10.61 7.29 -6.74
C ALA A 132 -11.82 8.22 -6.75
N TYR A 133 -12.47 8.38 -5.59
CA TYR A 133 -13.59 9.29 -5.44
C TYR A 133 -13.16 10.76 -5.66
N ALA A 134 -12.02 11.16 -5.08
CA ALA A 134 -11.49 12.50 -5.24
C ALA A 134 -11.15 12.80 -6.70
N SER A 135 -10.48 11.87 -7.41
CA SER A 135 -10.20 12.03 -8.83
C SER A 135 -11.48 12.06 -9.67
N TYR A 136 -12.45 11.20 -9.40
CA TYR A 136 -13.75 11.23 -10.08
C TYR A 136 -14.43 12.60 -9.90
N ARG A 137 -14.54 13.07 -8.66
CA ARG A 137 -15.18 14.35 -8.37
C ARG A 137 -14.45 15.51 -9.02
N PHE A 138 -13.12 15.59 -8.87
CA PHE A 138 -12.31 16.60 -9.55
C PHE A 138 -12.62 16.68 -11.06
N LEU A 139 -12.70 15.54 -11.74
CA LEU A 139 -12.93 15.46 -13.18
C LEU A 139 -14.38 15.82 -13.58
N THR A 140 -15.36 15.57 -12.71
CA THR A 140 -16.77 15.88 -12.96
C THR A 140 -17.24 17.23 -12.43
N SER A 141 -16.46 17.85 -11.54
CA SER A 141 -16.80 19.13 -10.89
C SER A 141 -16.91 20.26 -11.90
N LYS A 142 -17.88 21.15 -11.66
CA LYS A 142 -18.14 22.34 -12.48
C LYS A 142 -17.60 23.62 -11.86
N SER A 143 -17.45 23.68 -10.54
CA SER A 143 -16.88 24.83 -9.82
C SER A 143 -15.40 24.63 -9.50
N ASP A 144 -14.67 25.74 -9.44
CA ASP A 144 -13.24 25.74 -9.12
C ASP A 144 -12.99 25.41 -7.64
N GLU A 145 -13.90 25.80 -6.75
CA GLU A 145 -13.84 25.48 -5.31
C GLU A 145 -13.92 23.97 -5.06
N GLU A 146 -14.83 23.29 -5.77
CA GLU A 146 -15.01 21.86 -5.62
C GLU A 146 -13.80 21.09 -6.18
N ARG A 147 -13.27 21.52 -7.33
CA ARG A 147 -12.02 20.98 -7.87
C ARG A 147 -10.85 21.17 -6.90
N ALA A 148 -10.74 22.36 -6.28
CA ALA A 148 -9.71 22.63 -5.29
C ALA A 148 -9.81 21.69 -4.09
N TYR A 149 -11.02 21.49 -3.56
CA TYR A 149 -11.26 20.57 -2.46
C TYR A 149 -10.84 19.14 -2.79
N TYR A 150 -11.31 18.58 -3.91
CA TYR A 150 -11.00 17.19 -4.26
C TYR A 150 -9.56 16.99 -4.72
N ASP A 151 -8.90 18.02 -5.27
CA ASP A 151 -7.46 17.99 -5.49
C ASP A 151 -6.69 17.85 -4.17
N TRP A 152 -7.09 18.60 -3.15
CA TRP A 152 -6.53 18.49 -1.80
C TRP A 152 -6.79 17.13 -1.16
N VAL A 153 -8.03 16.63 -1.20
CA VAL A 153 -8.38 15.30 -0.70
C VAL A 153 -7.53 14.22 -1.37
N GLY A 154 -7.42 14.27 -2.70
CA GLY A 154 -6.61 13.32 -3.47
C GLY A 154 -5.14 13.31 -3.04
N TYR A 155 -4.55 14.48 -2.81
CA TYR A 155 -3.18 14.59 -2.29
C TYR A 155 -3.01 14.01 -0.88
N ILE A 156 -3.93 14.31 0.04
CA ILE A 156 -3.86 13.82 1.43
C ILE A 156 -3.91 12.29 1.46
N PHE A 157 -4.86 11.69 0.74
CA PHE A 157 -4.98 10.22 0.73
C PHE A 157 -3.92 9.53 -0.12
N LEU A 158 -3.32 10.22 -1.11
CA LEU A 158 -2.08 9.76 -1.74
C LEU A 158 -0.97 9.66 -0.70
N PHE A 159 -0.79 10.66 0.15
CA PHE A 159 0.24 10.64 1.19
C PHE A 159 0.03 9.46 2.17
N VAL A 160 -1.21 9.23 2.62
CA VAL A 160 -1.55 8.05 3.46
C VAL A 160 -1.19 6.74 2.75
N THR A 161 -1.58 6.60 1.48
CA THR A 161 -1.27 5.42 0.65
C THR A 161 0.25 5.22 0.52
N VAL A 162 1.02 6.29 0.28
CA VAL A 162 2.48 6.21 0.18
C VAL A 162 3.09 5.77 1.51
N CYS A 163 2.66 6.32 2.64
CA CYS A 163 3.14 5.91 3.95
C CYS A 163 2.96 4.40 4.22
N ALA A 164 1.86 3.81 3.74
CA ALA A 164 1.62 2.37 3.85
C ALA A 164 2.34 1.55 2.77
N LEU A 165 2.55 2.10 1.56
CA LEU A 165 3.24 1.43 0.45
C LEU A 165 4.74 1.26 0.71
N LEU A 166 5.43 2.28 1.23
CA LEU A 166 6.88 2.23 1.41
C LEU A 166 7.37 1.04 2.27
N PRO A 167 6.73 0.69 3.41
CA PRO A 167 7.09 -0.51 4.17
C PRO A 167 6.56 -1.83 3.57
N MET A 168 5.64 -1.79 2.61
CA MET A 168 4.94 -2.98 2.11
C MET A 168 5.84 -4.06 1.49
N PRO A 169 6.86 -3.74 0.68
CA PRO A 169 7.78 -4.76 0.13
C PRO A 169 8.46 -5.58 1.23
N PHE A 170 8.81 -4.96 2.37
CA PHE A 170 9.43 -5.64 3.50
C PHE A 170 8.44 -6.53 4.25
N ALA A 171 7.20 -6.06 4.45
CA ALA A 171 6.14 -6.89 5.02
C ALA A 171 5.83 -8.11 4.14
N GLY A 172 5.79 -7.92 2.81
CA GLY A 172 5.63 -9.02 1.84
C GLY A 172 6.80 -10.01 1.85
N TYR A 173 8.04 -9.51 1.93
CA TYR A 173 9.22 -10.35 2.07
C TYR A 173 9.22 -11.16 3.37
N TRP A 174 8.84 -10.54 4.51
CA TRP A 174 8.70 -11.25 5.77
C TRP A 174 7.65 -12.35 5.71
N LEU A 175 6.49 -12.07 5.09
CA LEU A 175 5.45 -13.06 4.87
C LEU A 175 5.96 -14.23 4.02
N MET A 176 6.63 -13.97 2.89
CA MET A 176 7.16 -15.05 2.04
C MET A 176 8.27 -15.84 2.70
N ARG A 177 9.18 -15.19 3.43
CA ARG A 177 10.18 -15.91 4.23
C ARG A 177 9.54 -16.86 5.24
N SER A 178 8.43 -16.44 5.86
CA SER A 178 7.69 -17.25 6.83
C SER A 178 6.98 -18.43 6.14
N VAL A 179 6.46 -18.25 4.92
CA VAL A 179 5.92 -19.35 4.10
C VAL A 179 7.00 -20.38 3.79
N TYR A 180 8.18 -19.96 3.32
CA TYR A 180 9.30 -20.88 3.05
C TYR A 180 9.76 -21.63 4.30
N ALA A 181 9.83 -20.94 5.44
CA ALA A 181 10.22 -21.54 6.71
C ALA A 181 9.19 -22.55 7.22
N PHE A 182 7.90 -22.29 7.00
CA PHE A 182 6.83 -23.22 7.34
C PHE A 182 6.82 -24.45 6.41
N ARG A 183 6.75 -24.23 5.10
CA ARG A 183 6.74 -25.28 4.08
C ARG A 183 7.44 -24.80 2.80
N GLN A 184 8.59 -25.41 2.50
CA GLN A 184 9.36 -25.10 1.30
C GLN A 184 8.56 -25.36 0.01
N SER A 185 7.77 -26.44 -0.05
CA SER A 185 6.93 -26.78 -1.22
C SER A 185 5.90 -25.68 -1.52
N MET A 186 5.28 -25.10 -0.49
CA MET A 186 4.35 -23.97 -0.64
C MET A 186 5.09 -22.74 -1.18
N GLY A 187 6.26 -22.42 -0.61
CA GLY A 187 7.09 -21.30 -1.07
C GLY A 187 7.51 -21.45 -2.54
N VAL A 188 7.95 -22.66 -2.93
CA VAL A 188 8.32 -22.98 -4.32
C VAL A 188 7.11 -22.85 -5.24
N THR A 189 5.95 -23.42 -4.90
CA THR A 189 4.71 -23.27 -5.70
C THR A 189 4.37 -21.81 -5.96
N MET A 190 4.52 -20.95 -4.95
CA MET A 190 4.19 -19.53 -5.04
C MET A 190 5.19 -18.76 -5.90
N MET A 191 6.49 -18.83 -5.62
CA MET A 191 7.47 -17.92 -6.20
C MET A 191 8.42 -18.54 -7.23
N GLY A 192 8.54 -19.87 -7.29
CA GLY A 192 9.45 -20.57 -8.21
C GLY A 192 8.76 -21.60 -9.13
N GLY A 193 7.49 -21.88 -8.91
CA GLY A 193 6.72 -22.89 -9.61
C GLY A 193 5.50 -22.29 -10.33
N LEU A 194 4.35 -22.95 -10.17
CA LEU A 194 3.12 -22.68 -10.92
C LEU A 194 2.67 -21.21 -10.92
N LEU A 195 2.86 -20.49 -9.81
CA LEU A 195 2.33 -19.13 -9.63
C LEU A 195 3.37 -18.02 -9.92
N THR A 196 4.59 -18.37 -10.34
CA THR A 196 5.71 -17.41 -10.53
C THR A 196 5.35 -16.25 -11.46
N TRP A 197 4.67 -16.52 -12.56
CA TRP A 197 4.26 -15.48 -13.51
C TRP A 197 3.22 -14.51 -12.93
N LEU A 198 2.36 -14.96 -12.01
CA LEU A 198 1.46 -14.07 -11.29
C LEU A 198 2.24 -13.12 -10.36
N PHE A 199 3.35 -13.58 -9.77
CA PHE A 199 4.25 -12.70 -9.03
C PHE A 199 4.97 -11.69 -9.94
N VAL A 200 5.31 -12.06 -11.18
CA VAL A 200 5.86 -11.10 -12.16
C VAL A 200 4.82 -10.03 -12.50
N VAL A 201 3.57 -10.42 -12.75
CA VAL A 201 2.46 -9.48 -12.98
C VAL A 201 2.24 -8.60 -11.74
N GLN A 202 2.32 -9.15 -10.54
CA GLN A 202 2.22 -8.37 -9.31
C GLN A 202 3.36 -7.35 -9.19
N ALA A 203 4.60 -7.74 -9.47
CA ALA A 203 5.75 -6.84 -9.46
C ALA A 203 5.57 -5.69 -10.47
N LEU A 204 5.02 -5.98 -11.67
CA LEU A 204 4.66 -4.95 -12.66
C LEU A 204 3.67 -3.94 -12.06
N LEU A 205 2.57 -4.43 -11.49
CA LEU A 205 1.53 -3.57 -10.93
C LEU A 205 2.06 -2.72 -9.76
N VAL A 206 2.87 -3.29 -8.87
CA VAL A 206 3.54 -2.52 -7.80
C VAL A 206 4.48 -1.46 -8.37
N GLY A 207 5.23 -1.80 -9.42
CA GLY A 207 6.05 -0.84 -10.16
C GLY A 207 5.25 0.33 -10.73
N VAL A 208 4.08 0.04 -11.30
CA VAL A 208 3.15 1.06 -11.81
C VAL A 208 2.64 1.95 -10.68
N LEU A 209 2.41 1.43 -9.46
CA LEU A 209 2.04 2.28 -8.32
C LEU A 209 3.14 3.30 -8.00
N PHE A 210 4.40 2.86 -7.90
CA PHE A 210 5.53 3.77 -7.67
C PHE A 210 5.69 4.80 -8.80
N LEU A 211 5.58 4.38 -10.05
CA LEU A 211 5.61 5.30 -11.19
C LEU A 211 4.45 6.29 -11.15
N GLY A 212 3.23 5.84 -10.86
CA GLY A 212 2.03 6.67 -10.75
C GLY A 212 2.17 7.73 -9.66
N ILE A 213 2.69 7.36 -8.48
CA ILE A 213 2.96 8.29 -7.37
C ILE A 213 3.94 9.38 -7.84
N ASN A 214 5.08 8.99 -8.41
CA ASN A 214 6.13 9.93 -8.77
C ASN A 214 5.73 10.79 -9.97
N TYR A 215 4.98 10.23 -10.92
CA TYR A 215 4.38 10.97 -12.01
C TYR A 215 3.36 11.99 -11.50
N TYR A 216 2.50 11.61 -10.54
CA TYR A 216 1.58 12.55 -9.90
C TYR A 216 2.33 13.70 -9.20
N LEU A 217 3.41 13.41 -8.47
CA LEU A 217 4.25 14.44 -7.83
C LEU A 217 4.87 15.37 -8.86
N TRP A 218 5.32 14.83 -9.99
CA TRP A 218 5.83 15.62 -11.11
C TRP A 218 4.74 16.54 -11.71
N GLN A 219 3.56 16.00 -12.00
CA GLN A 219 2.44 16.80 -12.52
C GLN A 219 1.96 17.85 -11.50
N SER A 220 2.04 17.53 -10.21
CA SER A 220 1.70 18.45 -9.14
C SER A 220 2.62 19.66 -9.06
N MET A 221 3.79 19.67 -9.70
CA MET A 221 4.64 20.87 -9.74
C MET A 221 3.94 22.05 -10.44
N GLY A 222 3.06 21.78 -11.41
CA GLY A 222 2.37 22.82 -12.18
C GLY A 222 1.42 23.69 -11.36
N ARG A 223 0.98 23.22 -10.18
CA ARG A 223 0.11 23.97 -9.24
C ARG A 223 0.88 24.57 -8.05
N ILE A 224 2.21 24.51 -8.07
CA ILE A 224 3.05 24.97 -6.97
C ILE A 224 3.93 26.11 -7.48
N ARG A 225 3.73 27.32 -6.94
CA ARG A 225 4.58 28.48 -7.26
C ARG A 225 6.04 28.19 -6.89
N GLY A 226 6.95 28.36 -7.85
CA GLY A 226 8.37 28.03 -7.71
C GLY A 226 8.73 26.55 -7.90
N GLY A 227 7.75 25.70 -8.26
CA GLY A 227 7.94 24.27 -8.54
C GLY A 227 8.73 23.97 -9.81
N GLU A 228 8.80 24.91 -10.76
CA GLU A 228 9.58 24.80 -12.00
C GLU A 228 11.05 24.41 -11.74
N ARG A 229 11.63 24.91 -10.64
CA ARG A 229 13.00 24.58 -10.19
C ARG A 229 13.25 23.07 -10.03
N TYR A 230 12.22 22.31 -9.67
CA TYR A 230 12.31 20.87 -9.41
C TYR A 230 11.66 20.02 -10.50
N GLN A 231 10.94 20.62 -11.45
CA GLN A 231 10.21 19.90 -12.49
C GLN A 231 11.13 19.04 -13.38
N GLY A 232 12.30 19.56 -13.75
CA GLY A 232 13.30 18.81 -14.50
C GLY A 232 13.86 17.62 -13.71
N HIS A 233 14.14 17.81 -12.42
CA HIS A 233 14.66 16.77 -11.53
C HIS A 233 13.68 15.60 -11.39
N LEU A 234 12.39 15.89 -11.15
CA LEU A 234 11.36 14.86 -11.03
C LEU A 234 11.18 14.04 -12.32
N LYS A 235 11.32 14.66 -13.49
CA LYS A 235 11.32 13.94 -14.78
C LYS A 235 12.42 12.88 -14.84
N TYR A 236 13.65 13.22 -14.44
CA TYR A 236 14.76 12.26 -14.41
C TYR A 236 14.56 11.17 -13.36
N LEU A 237 13.97 11.50 -12.20
CA LEU A 237 13.62 10.49 -11.19
C LEU A 237 12.60 9.48 -11.71
N VAL A 238 11.58 9.92 -12.46
CA VAL A 238 10.62 9.02 -13.12
C VAL A 238 11.32 8.10 -14.13
N VAL A 239 12.27 8.61 -14.92
CA VAL A 239 13.07 7.78 -15.83
C VAL A 239 13.89 6.74 -15.06
N ALA A 240 14.56 7.14 -13.98
CA ALA A 240 15.33 6.21 -13.13
C ALA A 240 14.44 5.14 -12.47
N LEU A 241 13.23 5.50 -12.04
CA LEU A 241 12.23 4.56 -11.54
C LEU A 241 11.79 3.56 -12.61
N THR A 242 11.63 4.00 -13.86
CA THR A 242 11.30 3.12 -14.99
C THR A 242 12.42 2.11 -15.25
N ILE A 243 13.69 2.54 -15.16
CA ILE A 243 14.84 1.62 -15.28
C ILE A 243 14.80 0.58 -14.15
N CYS A 244 14.54 1.00 -12.91
CA CYS A 244 14.40 0.06 -11.79
C CYS A 244 13.23 -0.91 -12.00
N LEU A 245 12.11 -0.45 -12.57
CA LEU A 245 10.98 -1.31 -12.91
C LEU A 245 11.38 -2.38 -13.94
N PHE A 246 12.14 -2.04 -14.97
CA PHE A 246 12.62 -3.04 -15.94
C PHE A 246 13.52 -4.10 -15.29
N VAL A 247 14.42 -3.69 -14.39
CA VAL A 247 15.23 -4.63 -13.61
C VAL A 247 14.33 -5.54 -12.77
N TRP A 248 13.34 -4.98 -12.07
CA TRP A 248 12.44 -5.75 -11.22
C TRP A 248 11.54 -6.71 -12.02
N LEU A 249 11.05 -6.28 -13.18
CA LEU A 249 10.17 -7.07 -14.06
C LEU A 249 10.86 -8.28 -14.67
N THR A 250 12.19 -8.23 -14.80
CA THR A 250 12.96 -9.29 -15.44
C THR A 250 12.71 -10.64 -14.74
N PRO A 251 12.21 -11.67 -15.45
CA PRO A 251 11.96 -12.98 -14.85
C PRO A 251 13.25 -13.80 -14.75
N HIS A 252 13.31 -14.72 -13.79
CA HIS A 252 14.47 -15.61 -13.62
C HIS A 252 14.52 -16.70 -14.69
N THR A 253 13.34 -17.14 -15.15
CA THR A 253 13.14 -18.10 -16.24
C THR A 253 12.31 -17.43 -17.31
N ILE A 254 12.78 -17.42 -18.55
CA ILE A 254 12.07 -16.82 -19.68
C ILE A 254 11.15 -17.89 -20.27
N MET A 255 9.96 -17.51 -20.77
CA MET A 255 9.15 -18.42 -21.59
C MET A 255 9.78 -18.50 -22.98
N MET A 256 10.17 -19.70 -23.39
CA MET A 256 10.97 -19.92 -24.60
C MET A 256 10.54 -21.21 -25.29
N ALA A 257 10.71 -21.25 -26.60
CA ALA A 257 10.58 -22.48 -27.36
C ALA A 257 11.71 -23.46 -27.00
N PRO A 258 11.50 -24.78 -27.14
CA PRO A 258 12.52 -25.78 -26.83
C PRO A 258 13.86 -25.55 -27.55
N GLY A 259 13.83 -25.06 -28.79
CA GLY A 259 15.03 -24.73 -29.57
C GLY A 259 15.81 -23.53 -29.00
N GLU A 260 15.12 -22.52 -28.48
CA GLU A 260 15.74 -21.35 -27.84
C GLU A 260 16.39 -21.74 -26.52
N GLY A 261 15.72 -22.55 -25.71
CA GLY A 261 16.28 -23.06 -24.45
C GLY A 261 17.56 -23.88 -24.67
N LYS A 262 17.62 -24.68 -25.75
CA LYS A 262 18.83 -25.42 -26.13
C LYS A 262 19.94 -24.47 -26.59
N ALA A 263 19.62 -23.46 -27.40
CA ALA A 263 20.58 -22.48 -27.89
C ALA A 263 21.20 -21.63 -26.76
N MET A 264 20.44 -21.34 -25.70
CA MET A 264 20.94 -20.60 -24.54
C MET A 264 21.70 -21.46 -23.51
N GLY A 265 21.74 -22.78 -23.68
CA GLY A 265 22.38 -23.69 -22.73
C GLY A 265 21.59 -23.93 -21.44
N GLY A 266 20.29 -23.61 -21.40
CA GLY A 266 19.42 -23.87 -20.25
C GLY A 266 18.17 -23.01 -20.19
N ALA A 267 17.38 -23.19 -19.13
CA ALA A 267 16.15 -22.43 -18.89
C ALA A 267 16.37 -20.97 -18.41
N GLN A 268 17.63 -20.60 -18.14
CA GLN A 268 18.03 -19.30 -17.63
C GLN A 268 19.03 -18.67 -18.58
N HIS A 269 18.77 -17.42 -18.98
CA HIS A 269 19.72 -16.67 -19.79
C HIS A 269 20.94 -16.26 -18.93
N PRO A 270 22.20 -16.48 -19.38
CA PRO A 270 23.40 -16.24 -18.57
C PRO A 270 23.53 -14.83 -17.98
N VAL A 271 23.11 -13.81 -18.75
CA VAL A 271 23.11 -12.40 -18.31
C VAL A 271 21.77 -11.99 -17.68
N ILE A 272 20.67 -12.07 -18.46
CA ILE A 272 19.35 -11.58 -18.05
C ILE A 272 18.80 -12.33 -16.83
N GLY A 273 19.10 -13.62 -16.69
CA GLY A 273 18.67 -14.44 -15.56
C GLY A 273 19.13 -13.90 -14.20
N ASN A 274 20.25 -13.17 -14.15
CA ASN A 274 20.75 -12.54 -12.92
C ASN A 274 19.82 -11.43 -12.42
N TYR A 275 19.16 -10.69 -13.31
CA TYR A 275 18.18 -9.67 -12.90
C TYR A 275 16.88 -10.30 -12.39
N GLY A 276 16.63 -11.56 -12.73
CA GLY A 276 15.49 -12.32 -12.21
C GLY A 276 15.64 -12.84 -10.78
N VAL A 277 16.84 -12.76 -10.19
CA VAL A 277 17.07 -13.26 -8.83
C VAL A 277 16.52 -12.30 -7.77
N MET A 278 16.17 -12.82 -6.59
CA MET A 278 15.63 -12.00 -5.49
C MET A 278 16.54 -10.83 -5.10
N SER A 279 17.87 -10.97 -5.22
CA SER A 279 18.82 -9.89 -4.92
C SER A 279 18.63 -8.67 -5.83
N ALA A 280 18.49 -8.89 -7.15
CA ALA A 280 18.25 -7.82 -8.11
C ALA A 280 16.89 -7.15 -7.87
N LYS A 281 15.84 -7.96 -7.67
CA LYS A 281 14.48 -7.47 -7.41
C LYS A 281 14.42 -6.61 -6.14
N ASN A 282 15.06 -7.07 -5.07
CA ASN A 282 15.19 -6.31 -3.82
C ASN A 282 15.99 -5.02 -4.02
N GLY A 283 17.09 -5.05 -4.78
CA GLY A 283 17.85 -3.86 -5.10
C GLY A 283 17.01 -2.81 -5.83
N ALA A 284 16.30 -3.23 -6.87
CA ALA A 284 15.43 -2.37 -7.65
C ALA A 284 14.35 -1.68 -6.80
N ILE A 285 13.60 -2.43 -5.98
CA ILE A 285 12.56 -1.83 -5.13
C ILE A 285 13.12 -0.90 -4.06
N ASN A 286 14.25 -1.24 -3.45
CA ASN A 286 14.90 -0.38 -2.46
C ASN A 286 15.39 0.94 -3.07
N VAL A 287 15.93 0.90 -4.29
CA VAL A 287 16.27 2.12 -5.04
C VAL A 287 15.00 2.91 -5.39
N MET A 288 13.92 2.25 -5.82
CA MET A 288 12.65 2.94 -6.10
C MET A 288 12.07 3.67 -4.88
N ILE A 289 12.17 3.08 -3.70
CA ILE A 289 11.79 3.72 -2.43
C ILE A 289 12.65 4.95 -2.16
N CYS A 290 13.98 4.85 -2.30
CA CYS A 290 14.89 6.00 -2.15
C CYS A 290 14.53 7.12 -3.13
N LEU A 291 14.37 6.81 -4.43
CA LEU A 291 14.02 7.81 -5.43
C LEU A 291 12.66 8.46 -5.16
N THR A 292 11.68 7.69 -4.65
CA THR A 292 10.37 8.23 -4.26
C THR A 292 10.46 9.16 -3.05
N ALA A 293 11.29 8.82 -2.06
CA ALA A 293 11.56 9.70 -0.92
C ALA A 293 12.24 11.00 -1.38
N LEU A 294 13.17 10.92 -2.34
CA LEU A 294 13.81 12.09 -2.94
C LEU A 294 12.81 12.96 -3.71
N SER A 295 11.93 12.36 -4.52
CA SER A 295 10.84 13.07 -5.19
C SER A 295 9.96 13.82 -4.19
N TYR A 296 9.65 13.21 -3.05
CA TYR A 296 8.87 13.86 -2.00
C TYR A 296 9.64 15.00 -1.32
N ILE A 297 10.96 14.88 -1.12
CA ILE A 297 11.80 15.97 -0.62
C ILE A 297 11.75 17.17 -1.57
N PHE A 298 11.91 16.95 -2.89
CA PHE A 298 11.79 18.01 -3.88
C PHE A 298 10.39 18.62 -3.91
N TYR A 299 9.35 17.79 -3.85
CA TYR A 299 7.97 18.25 -3.76
C TYR A 299 7.76 19.19 -2.56
N ARG A 300 8.24 18.82 -1.35
CA ARG A 300 8.08 19.67 -0.16
C ARG A 300 8.85 20.99 -0.22
N ARG A 301 9.90 21.06 -1.02
CA ARG A 301 10.72 22.25 -1.25
C ARG A 301 10.19 23.15 -2.37
N ALA A 302 9.26 22.68 -3.19
CA ALA A 302 8.84 23.35 -4.41
C ALA A 302 8.39 24.81 -4.20
N ASN A 303 7.51 25.09 -3.23
CA ASN A 303 7.09 26.46 -2.88
C ASN A 303 7.92 27.13 -1.79
N ARG A 304 9.08 26.58 -1.43
CA ARG A 304 9.86 27.08 -0.30
C ARG A 304 11.31 27.33 -0.69
N THR A 305 11.93 28.34 -0.08
CA THR A 305 13.37 28.54 -0.12
C THR A 305 13.93 28.38 1.29
N LEU A 306 14.96 27.54 1.38
CA LEU A 306 15.66 27.25 2.62
C LEU A 306 16.42 28.50 3.07
N THR A 307 16.28 28.88 4.34
CA THR A 307 16.86 30.10 4.94
C THR A 307 17.90 29.80 6.01
N VAL A 308 18.01 28.53 6.45
CA VAL A 308 18.98 28.11 7.46
C VAL A 308 20.42 28.31 6.96
N SER A 309 21.31 28.75 7.86
CA SER A 309 22.72 29.06 7.55
C SER A 309 23.49 27.87 6.98
N TRP A 310 23.14 26.65 7.37
CA TRP A 310 23.78 25.40 6.96
C TRP A 310 23.13 24.77 5.71
N THR A 311 22.37 25.52 4.91
CA THR A 311 21.67 24.99 3.72
C THR A 311 22.61 24.25 2.75
N ARG A 312 23.80 24.80 2.47
CA ARG A 312 24.79 24.15 1.59
C ARG A 312 25.27 22.83 2.19
N GLY A 313 25.65 22.83 3.47
CA GLY A 313 26.08 21.64 4.18
C GLY A 313 25.00 20.56 4.23
N GLY A 314 23.76 20.92 4.58
CA GLY A 314 22.65 19.97 4.63
C GLY A 314 22.29 19.37 3.26
N ASN A 315 22.41 20.14 2.18
CA ASN A 315 22.23 19.62 0.82
C ASN A 315 23.35 18.62 0.44
N ILE A 316 24.60 18.89 0.82
CA ILE A 316 25.72 17.97 0.62
C ILE A 316 25.48 16.68 1.42
N VAL A 317 25.09 16.78 2.69
CA VAL A 317 24.78 15.61 3.53
C VAL A 317 23.64 14.79 2.92
N LEU A 318 22.57 15.43 2.44
CA LEU A 318 21.48 14.73 1.74
C LEU A 318 21.98 14.05 0.46
N ALA A 319 22.76 14.74 -0.37
CA ALA A 319 23.29 14.16 -1.59
C ALA A 319 24.18 12.94 -1.30
N VAL A 320 25.08 13.05 -0.31
CA VAL A 320 25.93 11.95 0.13
C VAL A 320 25.10 10.79 0.69
N LEU A 321 24.11 11.07 1.55
CA LEU A 321 23.24 10.05 2.13
C LEU A 321 22.51 9.24 1.05
N PHE A 322 21.86 9.92 0.10
CA PHE A 322 21.13 9.26 -0.98
C PHE A 322 22.07 8.52 -1.94
N THR A 323 23.17 9.13 -2.36
CA THR A 323 24.12 8.50 -3.29
C THR A 323 24.80 7.31 -2.63
N ALA A 324 25.36 7.45 -1.43
CA ALA A 324 26.02 6.34 -0.73
C ALA A 324 25.03 5.21 -0.41
N GLY A 325 23.81 5.54 0.01
CA GLY A 325 22.78 4.55 0.28
C GLY A 325 22.34 3.78 -0.97
N ILE A 326 22.11 4.47 -2.09
CA ILE A 326 21.79 3.84 -3.37
C ILE A 326 22.95 2.97 -3.86
N LEU A 327 24.19 3.47 -3.79
CA LEU A 327 25.38 2.70 -4.15
C LEU A 327 25.52 1.44 -3.31
N ASN A 328 25.27 1.52 -1.99
CA ASN A 328 25.30 0.35 -1.11
C ASN A 328 24.21 -0.67 -1.48
N VAL A 329 22.97 -0.21 -1.73
CA VAL A 329 21.86 -1.10 -2.16
C VAL A 329 22.19 -1.78 -3.49
N VAL A 330 22.69 -1.04 -4.48
CA VAL A 330 23.08 -1.57 -5.79
C VAL A 330 24.25 -2.54 -5.64
N TRP A 331 25.25 -2.20 -4.83
CA TRP A 331 26.39 -3.08 -4.56
C TRP A 331 25.94 -4.39 -3.91
N LEU A 332 25.09 -4.35 -2.87
CA LEU A 332 24.52 -5.55 -2.25
C LEU A 332 23.72 -6.37 -3.26
N ALA A 333 22.95 -5.72 -4.15
CA ALA A 333 22.17 -6.40 -5.18
C ALA A 333 23.06 -7.18 -6.15
N VAL A 334 24.13 -6.55 -6.66
CA VAL A 334 25.13 -7.14 -7.57
C VAL A 334 25.97 -8.20 -6.87
N TYR A 335 26.43 -7.93 -5.65
CA TYR A 335 27.17 -8.90 -4.84
C TYR A 335 26.39 -10.20 -4.66
N GLY A 336 25.06 -10.09 -4.47
CA GLY A 336 24.18 -11.24 -4.38
C GLY A 336 24.21 -12.16 -5.61
N PHE A 337 24.62 -11.71 -6.80
CA PHE A 337 24.75 -12.56 -7.99
C PHE A 337 25.77 -13.68 -7.79
N TYR A 338 26.82 -13.40 -7.01
CA TYR A 338 27.91 -14.32 -6.74
C TYR A 338 27.68 -15.21 -5.51
N LEU A 339 26.57 -15.01 -4.78
CA LEU A 339 26.23 -15.79 -3.60
C LEU A 339 25.29 -16.96 -3.91
N PRO A 340 25.43 -18.09 -3.20
CA PRO A 340 24.42 -19.15 -3.19
C PRO A 340 23.04 -18.63 -2.76
N ALA A 341 21.98 -19.20 -3.32
CA ALA A 341 20.60 -18.75 -3.08
C ALA A 341 20.21 -18.75 -1.59
N SER A 342 20.68 -19.73 -0.81
CA SER A 342 20.42 -19.84 0.63
C SER A 342 20.94 -18.65 1.45
N ILE A 343 22.09 -18.08 1.05
CA ILE A 343 22.72 -16.94 1.72
C ILE A 343 22.21 -15.62 1.13
N ARG A 344 22.02 -15.58 -0.19
CA ARG A 344 21.55 -14.40 -0.95
C ARG A 344 20.27 -13.80 -0.38
N VAL A 345 19.34 -14.65 0.08
CA VAL A 345 18.07 -14.21 0.69
C VAL A 345 18.30 -13.28 1.89
N GLY A 346 19.38 -13.48 2.66
CA GLY A 346 19.74 -12.66 3.81
C GLY A 346 20.13 -11.22 3.48
N LEU A 347 20.52 -10.92 2.23
CA LEU A 347 20.88 -9.56 1.79
C LEU A 347 19.70 -8.58 1.77
N ALA A 348 18.45 -9.07 1.84
CA ALA A 348 17.28 -8.22 1.90
C ALA A 348 17.27 -7.30 3.15
N SER A 349 17.71 -7.82 4.30
CA SER A 349 17.75 -7.09 5.57
C SER A 349 18.71 -5.89 5.57
N PRO A 350 20.00 -6.03 5.18
CA PRO A 350 20.90 -4.87 5.09
C PRO A 350 20.49 -3.86 4.01
N GLN A 351 19.91 -4.31 2.89
CA GLN A 351 19.32 -3.39 1.90
C GLN A 351 18.17 -2.58 2.50
N ALA A 352 17.24 -3.24 3.21
CA ALA A 352 16.13 -2.60 3.89
C ALA A 352 16.60 -1.56 4.92
N LEU A 353 17.59 -1.93 5.74
CA LEU A 353 18.15 -1.04 6.76
C LEU A 353 18.76 0.22 6.12
N THR A 354 19.50 0.05 5.02
CA THR A 354 20.07 1.17 4.26
C THR A 354 18.96 2.08 3.74
N THR A 355 17.94 1.51 3.10
CA THR A 355 16.81 2.25 2.53
C THR A 355 16.01 2.99 3.60
N PHE A 356 15.71 2.37 4.74
CA PHE A 356 15.05 3.06 5.85
C PHE A 356 15.91 4.16 6.44
N THR A 357 17.23 3.95 6.56
CA THR A 357 18.15 4.99 7.04
C THR A 357 18.12 6.18 6.10
N VAL A 358 18.27 5.97 4.79
CA VAL A 358 18.19 7.03 3.77
C VAL A 358 16.85 7.77 3.83
N LEU A 359 15.75 7.02 3.91
CA LEU A 359 14.40 7.57 3.96
C LEU A 359 14.17 8.40 5.22
N PHE A 360 14.37 7.83 6.41
CA PHE A 360 14.06 8.51 7.67
C PHE A 360 15.04 9.64 7.95
N VAL A 361 16.34 9.39 7.86
CA VAL A 361 17.36 10.42 8.09
C VAL A 361 17.24 11.52 7.03
N GLY A 362 17.03 11.18 5.76
CA GLY A 362 16.84 12.16 4.70
C GLY A 362 15.60 13.04 4.92
N LEU A 363 14.47 12.45 5.33
CA LEU A 363 13.26 13.20 5.63
C LEU A 363 13.39 14.07 6.88
N LEU A 364 14.13 13.62 7.90
CA LEU A 364 14.42 14.36 9.13
C LEU A 364 15.37 15.54 8.89
N ILE A 365 16.49 15.32 8.18
CA ILE A 365 17.40 16.40 7.77
C ILE A 365 16.62 17.41 6.95
N ASN A 366 15.84 16.96 5.96
CA ASN A 366 15.01 17.85 5.18
C ASN A 366 14.02 18.64 6.06
N ARG A 367 13.38 18.00 7.04
CA ARG A 367 12.46 18.70 7.97
C ARG A 367 13.20 19.77 8.77
N ALA A 368 14.39 19.47 9.29
CA ALA A 368 15.22 20.43 10.02
C ALA A 368 15.65 21.61 9.13
N MET A 369 16.08 21.35 7.89
CA MET A 369 16.46 22.40 6.95
C MET A 369 15.30 23.33 6.57
N MET A 370 14.07 22.83 6.65
CA MET A 370 12.86 23.56 6.27
C MET A 370 12.34 24.47 7.39
N GLN A 371 12.96 24.47 8.57
CA GLN A 371 12.62 25.38 9.66
C GLN A 371 12.89 26.83 9.23
N GLY A 372 11.88 27.69 9.36
CA GLY A 372 11.96 29.11 8.96
C GLY A 372 12.04 29.35 7.44
N ALA A 373 11.80 28.33 6.61
CA ALA A 373 11.88 28.46 5.16
C ALA A 373 10.87 29.49 4.63
N LYS A 374 11.32 30.37 3.72
CA LYS A 374 10.46 31.37 3.07
C LYS A 374 9.49 30.67 2.12
N VAL A 375 8.19 30.86 2.31
CA VAL A 375 7.13 30.29 1.46
C VAL A 375 6.81 31.30 0.35
N HIS A 376 6.90 30.89 -0.91
CA HIS A 376 6.67 31.75 -2.09
C HIS A 376 5.19 31.90 -2.46
N GLY A 377 4.32 31.11 -1.83
CA GLY A 377 2.87 31.16 -2.02
C GLY A 377 2.18 29.86 -1.60
N PRO A 378 0.84 29.91 -1.46
CA PRO A 378 0.05 28.71 -1.24
C PRO A 378 0.09 27.78 -2.46
N ILE A 379 -0.28 26.52 -2.24
CA ILE A 379 -0.52 25.57 -3.34
C ILE A 379 -1.84 25.97 -4.00
N GLU A 380 -1.86 26.07 -5.33
CA GLU A 380 -3.04 26.43 -6.11
C GLU A 380 -3.89 25.18 -6.38
N TRP A 381 -4.58 24.71 -5.34
CA TRP A 381 -5.47 23.55 -5.43
C TRP A 381 -6.50 23.74 -6.54
N GLY A 382 -6.78 22.68 -7.29
CA GLY A 382 -7.71 22.73 -8.42
C GLY A 382 -7.01 22.98 -9.77
N LYS A 383 -5.76 23.47 -9.76
CA LYS A 383 -4.98 23.76 -10.97
C LYS A 383 -4.01 22.64 -11.38
N ILE A 384 -4.11 21.45 -10.78
CA ILE A 384 -3.35 20.28 -11.24
C ILE A 384 -3.80 19.85 -12.64
N SER A 385 -2.88 19.29 -13.42
CA SER A 385 -3.21 18.78 -14.76
C SER A 385 -4.17 17.59 -14.70
N VAL A 386 -5.05 17.48 -15.71
CA VAL A 386 -5.92 16.31 -15.90
C VAL A 386 -5.11 15.01 -15.92
N ARG A 387 -3.91 15.02 -16.52
CA ARG A 387 -3.01 13.87 -16.54
C ARG A 387 -2.59 13.43 -15.13
N GLY A 388 -2.33 14.37 -14.23
CA GLY A 388 -2.05 14.09 -12.82
C GLY A 388 -3.24 13.38 -12.15
N MET A 389 -4.46 13.89 -12.35
CA MET A 389 -5.65 13.28 -11.76
C MET A 389 -6.02 11.92 -12.37
N MET A 390 -5.82 11.73 -13.67
CA MET A 390 -5.97 10.43 -14.31
C MET A 390 -4.93 9.41 -13.81
N ALA A 391 -3.68 9.84 -13.57
CA ALA A 391 -2.66 8.98 -12.97
C ALA A 391 -3.04 8.58 -11.54
N LEU A 392 -3.62 9.50 -10.79
CA LEU A 392 -4.08 9.26 -9.43
C LEU A 392 -5.28 8.29 -9.38
N PHE A 393 -6.25 8.44 -10.28
CA PHE A 393 -7.33 7.47 -10.47
C PHE A 393 -6.79 6.08 -10.90
N GLY A 394 -5.86 6.07 -11.86
CA GLY A 394 -5.20 4.87 -12.34
C GLY A 394 -4.40 4.14 -11.26
N LEU A 395 -3.82 4.87 -10.29
CA LEU A 395 -3.17 4.31 -9.13
C LEU A 395 -4.16 3.54 -8.25
N ALA A 396 -5.33 4.13 -7.98
CA ALA A 396 -6.38 3.44 -7.23
C ALA A 396 -6.84 2.17 -7.94
N ALA A 397 -7.06 2.23 -9.26
CA ALA A 397 -7.38 1.05 -10.06
C ALA A 397 -6.27 0.00 -10.02
N THR A 398 -5.02 0.38 -10.26
CA THR A 398 -3.87 -0.55 -10.21
C THR A 398 -3.79 -1.27 -8.88
N PHE A 399 -4.03 -0.55 -7.77
CA PHE A 399 -4.00 -1.12 -6.44
C PHE A 399 -5.09 -2.19 -6.23
N THR A 400 -6.32 -1.99 -6.72
CA THR A 400 -7.36 -3.03 -6.60
C THR A 400 -6.98 -4.30 -7.36
N TRP A 401 -6.35 -4.18 -8.53
CA TRP A 401 -5.83 -5.34 -9.27
C TRP A 401 -4.75 -6.10 -8.48
N VAL A 402 -3.83 -5.38 -7.82
CA VAL A 402 -2.83 -6.01 -6.93
C VAL A 402 -3.52 -6.81 -5.83
N MET A 403 -4.56 -6.24 -5.21
CA MET A 403 -5.31 -6.92 -4.13
C MET A 403 -6.01 -8.19 -4.62
N GLY A 404 -6.70 -8.12 -5.76
CA GLY A 404 -7.36 -9.29 -6.36
C GLY A 404 -6.37 -10.40 -6.72
N LEU A 405 -5.24 -10.02 -7.33
CA LEU A 405 -4.17 -10.94 -7.72
C LEU A 405 -3.51 -11.61 -6.51
N MET A 406 -3.17 -10.85 -5.47
CA MET A 406 -2.52 -11.38 -4.27
C MET A 406 -3.48 -12.24 -3.43
N GLY A 407 -4.77 -11.92 -3.41
CA GLY A 407 -5.80 -12.77 -2.82
C GLY A 407 -5.84 -14.15 -3.48
N PHE A 408 -5.79 -14.20 -4.81
CA PHE A 408 -5.73 -15.45 -5.57
C PHE A 408 -4.44 -16.22 -5.29
N ILE A 409 -3.27 -15.58 -5.41
CA ILE A 409 -1.97 -16.23 -5.15
C ILE A 409 -1.95 -16.90 -3.77
N ARG A 410 -2.42 -16.21 -2.73
CA ARG A 410 -2.47 -16.74 -1.37
C ARG A 410 -3.41 -17.94 -1.26
N SER A 411 -4.55 -17.89 -1.95
CA SER A 411 -5.50 -19.01 -1.96
C SER A 411 -4.93 -20.23 -2.68
N SER A 412 -4.38 -20.03 -3.87
CA SER A 412 -3.81 -21.06 -4.73
C SER A 412 -2.50 -21.66 -4.21
N GLY A 413 -1.82 -20.99 -3.28
CA GLY A 413 -0.65 -21.53 -2.57
C GLY A 413 -0.96 -22.82 -1.79
N ARG A 414 -2.24 -23.09 -1.48
CA ARG A 414 -2.70 -24.33 -0.86
C ARG A 414 -3.03 -25.44 -1.85
N LEU A 415 -2.96 -25.18 -3.17
CA LEU A 415 -3.27 -26.16 -4.22
C LEU A 415 -4.66 -26.79 -4.02
N SER A 416 -4.72 -28.13 -3.91
CA SER A 416 -5.93 -28.93 -3.70
C SER A 416 -6.34 -29.06 -2.23
N TRP A 417 -6.03 -28.08 -1.39
CA TRP A 417 -6.36 -28.09 0.03
C TRP A 417 -7.19 -26.85 0.43
N HIS A 418 -8.30 -27.08 1.14
CA HIS A 418 -9.02 -26.01 1.83
C HIS A 418 -8.25 -25.55 3.07
N VAL A 419 -7.70 -26.51 3.83
CA VAL A 419 -6.75 -26.31 4.92
C VAL A 419 -5.55 -27.22 4.67
N THR A 420 -4.37 -26.64 4.52
CA THR A 420 -3.14 -27.36 4.17
C THR A 420 -2.93 -28.57 5.08
N GLU A 421 -2.76 -29.75 4.49
CA GLU A 421 -2.50 -31.03 5.17
C GLU A 421 -3.62 -31.57 6.07
N LEU A 422 -4.75 -30.87 6.21
CA LEU A 422 -5.85 -31.30 7.08
C LEU A 422 -7.16 -31.54 6.35
N MET A 423 -7.47 -30.72 5.34
CA MET A 423 -8.73 -30.82 4.60
C MET A 423 -8.47 -30.70 3.09
N PRO A 424 -8.28 -31.85 2.40
CA PRO A 424 -8.15 -31.85 0.95
C PRO A 424 -9.48 -31.50 0.29
N ASP A 425 -9.42 -30.81 -0.83
CA ASP A 425 -10.55 -30.62 -1.73
C ASP A 425 -10.72 -31.88 -2.57
N LEU A 426 -11.76 -32.65 -2.27
CA LEU A 426 -12.11 -33.89 -2.95
C LEU A 426 -13.19 -33.68 -4.03
N SER A 427 -13.55 -32.42 -4.31
CA SER A 427 -14.56 -32.12 -5.31
C SER A 427 -14.05 -32.40 -6.72
N PRO A 428 -14.94 -32.70 -7.68
CA PRO A 428 -14.57 -32.82 -9.10
C PRO A 428 -13.95 -31.54 -9.69
N TRP A 429 -14.10 -30.41 -9.00
CA TRP A 429 -13.60 -29.09 -9.41
C TRP A 429 -12.33 -28.67 -8.66
N ALA A 430 -11.69 -29.60 -7.94
CA ALA A 430 -10.41 -29.37 -7.29
C ALA A 430 -9.29 -29.24 -8.33
N PHE A 431 -9.08 -28.04 -8.87
CA PHE A 431 -7.97 -27.75 -9.77
C PHE A 431 -7.38 -26.37 -9.47
N THR A 432 -6.09 -26.19 -9.78
CA THR A 432 -5.47 -24.87 -9.74
C THR A 432 -5.65 -24.20 -11.11
N PRO A 433 -6.32 -23.04 -11.19
CA PRO A 433 -6.56 -22.40 -12.48
C PRO A 433 -5.27 -22.01 -13.20
N SER A 434 -5.30 -22.08 -14.54
CA SER A 434 -4.20 -21.59 -15.37
C SER A 434 -4.00 -20.08 -15.20
N LEU A 435 -2.80 -19.58 -15.51
CA LEU A 435 -2.47 -18.16 -15.46
C LEU A 435 -3.50 -17.30 -16.21
N GLY A 436 -3.86 -17.71 -17.43
CA GLY A 436 -4.83 -16.99 -18.26
C GLY A 436 -6.23 -16.99 -17.67
N PHE A 437 -6.69 -18.11 -17.10
CA PHE A 437 -7.99 -18.17 -16.42
C PHE A 437 -8.01 -17.27 -15.18
N ALA A 438 -6.98 -17.38 -14.33
CA ALA A 438 -6.86 -16.58 -13.12
C ALA A 438 -6.85 -15.08 -13.44
N ALA A 439 -6.06 -14.65 -14.43
CA ALA A 439 -5.99 -13.25 -14.86
C ALA A 439 -7.34 -12.73 -15.38
N LYS A 440 -8.08 -13.53 -16.17
CA LYS A 440 -9.43 -13.19 -16.63
C LYS A 440 -10.41 -13.03 -15.46
N MET A 441 -10.42 -13.97 -14.51
CA MET A 441 -11.32 -13.91 -13.36
C MET A 441 -11.00 -12.76 -12.42
N VAL A 442 -9.72 -12.49 -12.15
CA VAL A 442 -9.31 -11.31 -11.38
C VAL A 442 -9.77 -10.03 -12.09
N THR A 443 -9.55 -9.93 -13.41
CA THR A 443 -9.98 -8.76 -14.20
C THR A 443 -11.49 -8.60 -14.18
N LEU A 444 -12.27 -9.67 -14.35
CA LEU A 444 -13.72 -9.65 -14.26
C LEU A 444 -14.19 -9.15 -12.90
N ASN A 445 -13.63 -9.69 -11.82
CA ASN A 445 -13.95 -9.23 -10.45
C ASN A 445 -13.64 -7.75 -10.26
N MET A 446 -12.53 -7.27 -10.83
CA MET A 446 -12.18 -5.85 -10.78
C MET A 446 -13.12 -4.98 -11.60
N MET A 447 -13.55 -5.43 -12.79
CA MET A 447 -14.55 -4.72 -13.59
C MET A 447 -15.89 -4.61 -12.85
N VAL A 448 -16.36 -5.69 -12.23
CA VAL A 448 -17.59 -5.69 -11.42
C VAL A 448 -17.45 -4.76 -10.21
N PHE A 449 -16.31 -4.82 -9.51
CA PHE A 449 -16.02 -3.92 -8.40
C PHE A 449 -16.06 -2.45 -8.83
N TRP A 450 -15.34 -2.09 -9.89
CA TRP A 450 -15.28 -0.72 -10.39
C TRP A 450 -16.61 -0.23 -10.96
N LEU A 451 -17.37 -1.09 -11.64
CA LEU A 451 -18.73 -0.78 -12.06
C LEU A 451 -19.60 -0.42 -10.86
N THR A 452 -19.51 -1.21 -9.78
CA THR A 452 -20.26 -0.97 -8.53
C THR A 452 -19.81 0.32 -7.84
N VAL A 453 -18.49 0.59 -7.79
CA VAL A 453 -17.93 1.82 -7.21
C VAL A 453 -18.35 3.05 -8.01
N LEU A 454 -18.26 3.01 -9.34
CA LEU A 454 -18.67 4.13 -10.19
C LEU A 454 -20.18 4.35 -10.13
N LEU A 455 -20.98 3.29 -10.04
CA LEU A 455 -22.42 3.38 -9.80
C LEU A 455 -22.69 4.04 -8.44
N LEU A 456 -21.98 3.65 -7.38
CA LEU A 456 -22.08 4.27 -6.06
C LEU A 456 -21.71 5.76 -6.11
N PHE A 457 -20.63 6.11 -6.80
CA PHE A 457 -20.22 7.51 -6.97
C PHE A 457 -21.31 8.32 -7.69
N TRP A 458 -21.88 7.76 -8.75
CA TRP A 458 -22.96 8.37 -9.50
C TRP A 458 -24.24 8.53 -8.65
N ILE A 459 -24.67 7.50 -7.91
CA ILE A 459 -25.82 7.59 -6.99
C ILE A 459 -25.56 8.67 -5.94
N SER A 460 -24.38 8.67 -5.30
CA SER A 460 -24.01 9.65 -4.28
C SER A 460 -23.97 11.10 -4.78
N SER A 461 -23.88 11.29 -6.10
CA SER A 461 -23.88 12.62 -6.72
C SER A 461 -25.28 13.18 -6.96
N ARG A 462 -26.33 12.34 -6.94
CA ARG A 462 -27.72 12.76 -7.19
C ARG A 462 -28.40 13.37 -5.98
N ASP A 463 -28.04 12.95 -4.77
CA ASP A 463 -28.74 13.34 -3.53
C ASP A 463 -28.17 14.62 -2.88
N ARG A 464 -27.35 15.40 -3.60
CA ARG A 464 -26.79 16.66 -3.06
C ARG A 464 -27.45 17.87 -3.69
N GLU A 465 -28.33 18.52 -2.92
CA GLU A 465 -28.57 19.95 -3.07
C GLU A 465 -27.24 20.70 -2.90
N ALA A 466 -27.05 21.75 -3.69
CA ALA A 466 -25.87 22.59 -3.60
C ALA A 466 -25.73 23.10 -2.17
N ILE A 467 -24.64 22.74 -1.50
CA ILE A 467 -24.27 23.37 -0.23
C ILE A 467 -24.05 24.84 -0.56
N SER A 468 -25.05 25.68 -0.28
CA SER A 468 -24.89 27.12 -0.24
C SER A 468 -23.93 27.39 0.92
N LEU A 469 -22.69 27.74 0.59
CA LEU A 469 -21.82 28.38 1.56
C LEU A 469 -22.58 29.63 2.05
N PRO A 470 -22.67 29.87 3.37
CA PRO A 470 -23.13 31.16 3.84
C PRO A 470 -22.20 32.19 3.22
N VAL A 471 -22.75 33.01 2.33
CA VAL A 471 -22.09 34.22 1.89
C VAL A 471 -21.96 35.05 3.16
N HIS A 472 -20.77 35.05 3.76
CA HIS A 472 -20.41 36.14 4.63
C HIS A 472 -20.37 37.38 3.74
N THR A 473 -21.49 38.08 3.67
CA THR A 473 -21.50 39.50 3.36
C THR A 473 -20.67 40.15 4.46
N SER A 474 -19.38 40.33 4.23
CA SER A 474 -18.58 41.24 5.02
C SER A 474 -19.03 42.65 4.65
N ASP A 475 -20.14 43.07 5.24
CA ASP A 475 -20.27 44.46 5.63
C ASP A 475 -19.13 44.81 6.59
N GLU A 476 -18.71 46.05 6.46
CA GLU A 476 -17.48 46.64 6.95
C GLU A 476 -17.19 46.43 8.44
N GLY A 477 -15.89 46.29 8.75
CA GLY A 477 -15.33 46.79 10.01
C GLY A 477 -15.41 45.88 11.24
N ALA A 478 -14.46 44.94 11.36
CA ALA A 478 -13.81 44.63 12.66
C ALA A 478 -12.67 43.63 12.42
N GLY A 479 -11.46 44.15 12.22
CA GLY A 479 -10.26 43.33 12.31
C GLY A 479 -9.94 43.00 13.76
N VAL A 480 -9.67 41.74 14.07
CA VAL A 480 -8.73 41.36 15.15
C VAL A 480 -8.08 40.00 14.78
N LEU A 481 -6.90 40.07 14.18
CA LEU A 481 -5.84 39.09 14.44
C LEU A 481 -4.89 39.75 15.46
N PRO A 482 -4.50 39.10 16.56
CA PRO A 482 -3.52 39.68 17.47
C PRO A 482 -2.11 39.61 16.85
N PRO A 483 -1.36 40.72 16.78
CA PRO A 483 0.03 40.67 16.35
C PRO A 483 0.93 40.28 17.52
N ALA A 484 1.76 39.26 17.32
CA ALA A 484 2.92 39.02 18.16
C ALA A 484 4.09 39.88 17.65
N SER A 485 4.51 40.87 18.45
CA SER A 485 5.89 41.27 18.76
C SER A 485 6.02 42.79 18.96
N ARG A 486 6.62 43.20 20.08
CA ARG A 486 7.84 44.02 20.08
C ARG A 486 8.43 44.19 21.48
N GLU A 487 9.75 44.23 21.47
CA GLU A 487 10.70 44.30 22.57
C GLU A 487 10.58 45.61 23.36
N VAL A 488 10.95 45.54 24.63
CA VAL A 488 11.08 46.67 25.56
C VAL A 488 12.56 46.89 25.85
N GLN A 489 13.03 48.12 25.65
CA GLN A 489 14.20 48.75 26.29
C GLN A 489 14.08 50.29 26.09
N PRO A 490 14.72 51.14 26.91
CA PRO A 490 14.61 51.24 28.36
C PRO A 490 14.35 52.71 28.81
N SER A 491 13.96 52.90 30.07
CA SER A 491 14.22 54.12 30.86
C SER A 491 14.28 53.76 32.34
#